data_AF-A0AAX2H1V7-F1
#
_entry.id   AF-A0AAX2H1V7-F1
#
_cell.length_a   1.000
_cell.length_b   1.000
_cell.length_c   1.000
_cell.angle_alpha   90.00
_cell.angle_beta   90.00
_cell.angle_gamma   90.00
#
_symmetry.space_group_name_H-M   'P 1'
#
loop_
_entity.id
_entity.type
_entity.pdbx_description
1 polymer ?
#
loop_
_entity_poly.entity_id
_entity_poly.type
_entity_poly.pdbx_seq_one_letter_code
_entity_poly.pdbx_strand_id
1 'polypeptide(L)'
;MRYVTVRKFASESGYSEDAIRSKLRDGIWRLGEIWIKAPDGRVLIDVEGYESWVEMGGESGQCPSRVSKSRSCSVAFGAASASRSSPPPLT
;
A
#
# COMPACT_ATOMS: atom_id res chain seq x y z
N MET A 1 -0.06 4.50 31.81
CA MET A 1 -0.24 5.64 30.87
C MET A 1 -0.85 5.05 29.62
N ARG A 2 -1.97 5.58 29.12
CA ARG A 2 -2.65 5.02 27.94
C ARG A 2 -2.04 5.51 26.63
N TYR A 3 -1.67 6.80 26.59
CA TYR A 3 -1.09 7.43 25.41
C TYR A 3 0.44 7.57 25.53
N VAL A 4 1.15 7.13 24.51
CA VAL A 4 2.61 7.25 24.40
C VAL A 4 3.01 7.90 23.08
N THR A 5 4.14 8.58 23.05
CA THR A 5 4.67 9.15 21.80
C THR A 5 5.21 8.05 20.89
N VAL A 6 5.22 8.31 19.58
CA VAL A 6 5.76 7.38 18.57
C VAL A 6 7.18 6.90 18.93
N ARG A 7 8.05 7.80 19.39
CA ARG A 7 9.43 7.46 19.79
C ARG A 7 9.50 6.49 20.97
N LYS A 8 8.63 6.68 21.97
CA LYS A 8 8.58 5.80 23.14
C LYS A 8 8.00 4.44 22.76
N PHE A 9 6.89 4.44 22.02
CA PHE A 9 6.27 3.23 21.51
C PHE A 9 7.22 2.42 20.62
N ALA A 10 7.97 3.08 19.73
CA ALA A 10 9.00 2.45 18.90
C ALA A 10 10.05 1.70 19.73
N SER A 11 10.47 2.30 20.86
CA SER A 11 11.46 1.70 21.75
C SER A 11 10.91 0.49 22.51
N GLU A 12 9.63 0.52 22.90
CA GLU A 12 8.99 -0.54 23.70
C GLU A 12 8.48 -1.71 22.83
N SER A 13 7.90 -1.41 21.67
CA SER A 13 7.32 -2.42 20.75
C SER A 13 8.33 -3.02 19.78
N GLY A 14 9.50 -2.38 19.60
CA GLY A 14 10.50 -2.77 18.60
C GLY A 14 10.18 -2.33 17.18
N TYR A 15 9.08 -1.59 16.95
CA TYR A 15 8.81 -0.98 15.65
C TYR A 15 9.70 0.24 15.40
N SER A 16 10.09 0.46 14.14
CA SER A 16 10.71 1.72 13.74
C SER A 16 9.66 2.84 13.68
N GLU A 17 10.06 4.07 14.03
CA GLU A 17 9.20 5.26 13.92
C GLU A 17 8.62 5.44 12.51
N ASP A 18 9.41 5.10 11.49
CA ASP A 18 9.00 5.16 10.09
C ASP A 18 7.92 4.12 9.73
N ALA A 19 8.02 2.90 10.28
CA ALA A 19 7.02 1.86 10.09
C ALA A 19 5.68 2.26 10.72
N ILE A 20 5.72 2.87 11.90
CA ILE A 20 4.54 3.42 12.58
C ILE A 20 3.90 4.51 11.71
N ARG A 21 4.70 5.48 11.26
CA ARG A 21 4.22 6.56 10.37
C ARG A 21 3.65 6.05 9.05
N SER A 22 4.22 4.99 8.51
CA SER A 22 3.72 4.33 7.31
C SER A 22 2.35 3.70 7.57
N LYS A 23 2.17 2.96 8.67
CA LYS A 23 0.86 2.41 9.07
C LYS A 23 -0.21 3.49 9.29
N LEU A 24 0.18 4.64 9.85
CA LEU A 24 -0.72 5.80 9.99
C LEU A 24 -1.10 6.37 8.62
N ARG A 25 -0.14 6.49 7.70
CA ARG A 25 -0.37 7.03 6.35
C ARG A 25 -1.23 6.10 5.50
N ASP A 26 -0.97 4.80 5.59
CA ASP A 26 -1.70 3.75 4.88
C ASP A 26 -3.12 3.56 5.44
N GLY A 27 -3.44 4.17 6.58
CA GLY A 27 -4.77 4.10 7.20
C GLY A 27 -5.05 2.76 7.88
N ILE A 28 -4.02 1.93 8.07
CA ILE A 28 -4.11 0.65 8.79
C ILE A 28 -4.51 0.91 10.25
N TRP A 29 -3.98 1.99 10.83
CA TRP A 29 -4.34 2.43 12.17
C TRP A 29 -5.34 3.57 12.12
N ARG A 30 -6.53 3.35 12.68
CA ARG A 30 -7.63 4.32 12.69
C ARG A 30 -7.37 5.42 13.73
N LEU A 31 -7.57 6.68 13.31
CA LEU A 31 -7.51 7.86 14.16
C LEU A 31 -8.65 7.82 15.18
N GLY A 32 -8.33 7.99 16.46
CA GLY A 32 -9.27 7.90 17.58
C GLY A 32 -9.42 6.52 18.19
N GLU A 33 -8.87 5.47 17.55
CA GLU A 33 -8.93 4.09 18.02
C GLU A 33 -7.54 3.60 18.46
N ILE A 34 -6.55 3.66 17.56
CA ILE A 34 -5.18 3.19 17.83
C ILE A 34 -4.21 4.37 18.04
N TRP A 35 -4.50 5.53 17.44
CA TRP A 35 -3.68 6.72 17.59
C TRP A 35 -4.54 7.98 17.64
N ILE A 36 -4.05 9.01 18.32
CA ILE A 36 -4.69 10.31 18.42
C ILE A 36 -3.71 11.43 18.04
N LYS A 37 -4.26 12.53 17.53
CA LYS A 37 -3.49 13.74 17.32
C LYS A 37 -3.68 14.66 18.52
N ALA A 38 -2.60 14.91 19.25
CA ALA A 38 -2.60 15.87 20.34
C ALA A 38 -2.94 17.28 19.82
N PRO A 39 -3.47 18.15 20.71
CA PRO A 39 -3.67 19.57 20.38
C PRO A 39 -2.37 20.25 19.92
N ASP A 40 -1.22 19.78 20.40
CA ASP A 40 0.11 20.26 20.00
C ASP A 40 0.57 19.79 18.61
N GLY A 41 -0.29 19.06 17.88
CA GLY A 41 0.03 18.50 16.56
C GLY A 41 0.89 17.24 16.57
N ARG A 42 1.21 16.70 17.76
CA ARG A 42 1.98 15.45 17.92
C ARG A 42 1.09 14.22 17.78
N VAL A 43 1.66 13.13 17.28
CA VAL A 43 1.00 11.82 17.24
C VAL A 43 1.24 11.09 18.56
N LEU A 44 0.17 10.65 19.19
CA LEU A 44 0.23 9.70 20.29
C LEU A 44 -0.42 8.38 19.88
N ILE A 45 0.20 7.29 20.32
CA ILE A 45 -0.30 5.93 20.18
C ILE A 45 -1.06 5.59 21.46
N ASP A 46 -2.27 5.04 21.32
CA ASP A 46 -2.99 4.41 22.42
C ASP A 46 -2.53 2.96 22.53
N VAL A 47 -1.88 2.62 23.64
CA VAL A 47 -1.37 1.26 23.87
C VAL A 47 -2.51 0.25 23.98
N GLU A 48 -3.62 0.64 24.61
CA GLU A 48 -4.79 -0.22 24.82
C GLU A 48 -5.50 -0.50 23.48
N GLY A 49 -5.64 0.54 22.64
CA GLY A 49 -6.17 0.40 21.29
C GLY A 49 -5.28 -0.46 20.39
N TYR A 50 -3.96 -0.34 20.53
CA TYR A 50 -3.01 -1.21 19.83
C TYR A 50 -3.11 -2.66 20.29
N GLU A 51 -3.15 -2.93 21.59
CA GLU A 51 -3.29 -4.28 22.15
C GLU A 51 -4.56 -4.95 21.65
N SER A 52 -5.70 -4.25 21.70
CA SER A 52 -6.97 -4.75 21.15
C SER A 52 -6.87 -5.05 19.65
N TRP A 53 -6.21 -4.20 18.87
CA TRP A 53 -5.98 -4.44 17.44
C TRP A 53 -5.08 -5.68 17.18
N VAL A 54 -4.07 -5.91 18.01
CA VAL A 54 -3.21 -7.10 17.94
C VAL A 54 -4.01 -8.36 18.28
N GLU A 55 -4.80 -8.32 19.36
CA GLU A 55 -5.64 -9.45 19.80
C GLU A 55 -6.74 -9.78 18.80
N MET A 56 -7.28 -8.77 18.09
CA MET A 56 -8.32 -8.95 17.08
C MET A 56 -7.80 -9.59 15.77
N GLY A 57 -6.49 -9.88 15.68
CA GLY A 57 -5.90 -10.67 14.60
C GLY A 57 -5.03 -9.89 13.62
N GLY A 58 -4.69 -8.62 13.87
CA GLY A 58 -3.67 -7.88 13.10
C GLY A 58 -3.91 -7.80 11.58
N GLU A 59 -5.12 -8.11 11.11
CA GLU A 59 -5.45 -8.31 9.70
C GLU A 59 -6.43 -7.24 9.22
N SER A 60 -5.92 -6.01 9.10
CA SER A 60 -6.33 -5.21 7.95
C SER A 60 -5.37 -5.55 6.81
N GLY A 61 -5.60 -6.71 6.20
CA GLY A 61 -5.02 -7.08 4.92
C GLY A 61 -5.51 -6.10 3.86
N GLN A 62 -4.91 -4.92 3.81
CA GLN A 62 -5.02 -4.01 2.68
C GLN A 62 -3.63 -3.50 2.38
N CYS A 63 -2.95 -4.25 1.53
CA CYS A 63 -2.06 -3.64 0.58
C CYS A 63 -2.86 -2.56 -0.18
N PRO A 64 -2.55 -1.26 -0.07
CA PRO A 64 -2.92 -0.37 -1.15
C PRO A 64 -2.15 -0.92 -2.34
N SER A 65 -2.87 -1.54 -3.27
CA SER A 65 -2.33 -1.99 -4.55
C SER A 65 -1.41 -0.88 -5.06
N ARG A 66 -0.10 -1.11 -4.93
CA ARG A 66 0.90 -0.19 -5.48
C ARG A 66 0.60 -0.24 -6.96
N VAL A 67 -0.04 0.81 -7.44
CA VAL A 67 -0.56 0.90 -8.80
C VAL A 67 0.50 0.33 -9.73
N SER A 68 0.20 -0.81 -10.36
CA SER A 68 1.05 -1.32 -11.42
C SER A 68 0.96 -0.28 -12.51
N LYS A 69 1.95 0.60 -12.55
CA LYS A 69 2.10 1.56 -13.63
C LYS A 69 2.54 0.75 -14.84
N SER A 70 1.58 0.16 -15.55
CA SER A 70 1.77 -0.48 -16.84
C SER A 70 2.34 0.56 -17.80
N ARG A 71 3.65 0.46 -18.04
CA ARG A 71 4.25 0.99 -19.27
C ARG A 71 4.17 -0.12 -20.30
N SER A 72 3.02 -0.27 -20.94
CA SER A 72 2.84 -1.23 -22.04
C SER A 72 2.19 -0.57 -23.23
N CYS A 73 2.86 0.44 -23.79
CA CYS A 73 2.69 0.92 -25.16
C CYS A 73 4.14 1.22 -25.61
N SER A 74 4.69 0.62 -26.67
CA SER A 74 4.23 0.85 -28.03
C SER A 74 4.98 -0.03 -29.04
N VAL A 75 4.34 -0.18 -30.20
CA VAL A 75 4.84 -0.60 -31.54
C VAL A 75 4.90 -2.09 -31.84
N ALA A 76 3.79 -2.58 -32.43
CA ALA A 76 3.80 -3.77 -33.26
C ALA A 76 4.56 -3.47 -34.56
N PHE A 77 5.68 -4.16 -34.80
CA PHE A 77 6.27 -4.20 -36.13
C PHE A 77 5.52 -5.24 -36.97
N GLY A 78 4.89 -4.76 -38.04
CA GLY A 78 4.17 -5.59 -39.01
C GLY A 78 5.12 -6.55 -39.71
N ALA A 79 4.63 -7.77 -39.95
CA ALA A 79 5.19 -8.68 -40.93
C ALA A 79 4.06 -9.08 -41.88
N ALA A 80 3.99 -8.38 -43.01
CA ALA A 80 3.21 -8.79 -44.16
C ALA A 80 3.81 -10.07 -44.76
N SER A 81 2.96 -11.03 -45.11
CA SER A 81 3.26 -11.99 -46.17
C SER A 81 1.94 -12.45 -46.77
N ALA A 82 1.52 -11.72 -47.81
CA ALA A 82 0.40 -12.10 -48.64
C ALA A 82 0.76 -13.37 -49.42
N SER A 83 -0.11 -14.37 -49.29
CA SER A 83 -0.05 -15.66 -49.96
C SER A 83 0.03 -15.52 -51.47
N ARG A 84 0.87 -16.36 -52.08
CA ARG A 84 1.00 -16.54 -53.52
C ARG A 84 -0.28 -17.15 -54.08
N SER A 85 -1.19 -16.35 -54.61
CA SER A 85 -2.33 -16.83 -55.40
C SER A 85 -2.22 -16.29 -56.82
N SER A 86 -1.87 -17.19 -57.75
CA SER A 86 -1.81 -17.03 -59.20
C SER A 86 -3.08 -16.38 -59.79
N PRO A 87 -2.97 -15.65 -60.91
CA PRO A 87 -4.04 -15.59 -61.89
C PRO A 87 -3.68 -16.43 -63.16
N PRO A 88 -4.62 -17.23 -63.71
CA PRO A 88 -4.51 -17.89 -65.03
C PRO A 88 -5.27 -17.06 -66.12
N PRO A 89 -5.61 -17.56 -67.32
CA PRO A 89 -4.87 -17.43 -68.59
C PRO A 89 -5.65 -16.77 -69.77
N LEU A 90 -4.97 -16.65 -70.93
CA LEU A 90 -5.41 -16.62 -72.35
C LEU A 90 -6.66 -15.84 -72.80
N THR A 91 -6.46 -14.82 -73.66
CA THR A 91 -7.05 -14.69 -75.02
C THR A 91 -6.16 -13.75 -75.83
#